data_AF-A0A263NN25-F1
#
_entry.id   AF-A0A263NN25-F1
#
_cell.length_a   1.000
_cell.length_b   1.000
_cell.length_c   1.000
_cell.angle_alpha   90.00
_cell.angle_beta   90.00
_cell.angle_gamma   90.00
#
_symmetry.space_group_name_H-M   'P 1'
#
loop_
_entity.id
_entity.type
_entity.pdbx_description
1 polymer ?
#
loop_
_entity_poly.entity_id
_entity_poly.type
_entity_poly.pdbx_seq_one_letter_code
_entity_poly.pdbx_strand_id
1 'polypeptide(L)'
;MESCQNPQPFWADDEAPALGIDQLLLATRQWSSRIESYSSSADLGMRSTQQMSITLPIEMAALVKAKVASGEYASESEVLRDGLRALLARDRAMDHWLRDEVIPAAAALQADPSRALSDGQVREHMAAKHQRKGTEKP
;
A
#
# COMPACT_ATOMS: atom_id res chain seq x y z
N MET A 1 -25.63 -29.04 -19.80
CA MET A 1 -25.02 -29.70 -18.63
C MET A 1 -23.55 -29.85 -18.93
N GLU A 2 -22.81 -28.76 -18.73
CA GLU A 2 -21.38 -28.68 -19.00
C GLU A 2 -20.71 -28.69 -17.63
N SER A 3 -20.09 -29.80 -17.28
CA SER A 3 -19.33 -29.97 -16.05
C SER A 3 -17.95 -29.34 -16.22
N CYS A 4 -17.70 -28.27 -15.46
CA CYS A 4 -16.43 -27.59 -15.34
C CYS A 4 -15.30 -28.56 -14.98
N GLN A 5 -14.29 -28.62 -15.85
CA GLN A 5 -13.00 -29.25 -15.53
C GLN A 5 -12.26 -28.40 -14.49
N ASN A 6 -11.87 -29.08 -13.41
CA ASN A 6 -11.05 -28.57 -12.33
C ASN A 6 -9.56 -28.60 -12.74
N PRO A 7 -8.85 -27.46 -12.86
CA PRO A 7 -7.42 -27.47 -13.14
C PRO A 7 -6.64 -27.78 -11.84
N GLN A 8 -5.83 -28.84 -11.89
CA GLN A 8 -4.91 -29.23 -10.82
C GLN A 8 -3.95 -28.07 -10.45
N PRO A 9 -3.65 -27.85 -9.16
CA PRO A 9 -2.67 -26.85 -8.75
C PRO A 9 -1.27 -27.27 -9.18
N PHE A 10 -0.57 -26.36 -9.85
CA PHE A 10 0.79 -26.48 -10.40
C PHE A 10 1.92 -26.80 -9.38
N TRP A 11 1.60 -26.94 -8.09
CA TRP A 11 2.59 -27.08 -7.01
C TRP A 11 2.74 -28.51 -6.47
N ALA A 12 2.22 -29.51 -7.18
CA ALA A 12 2.41 -30.91 -6.82
C ALA A 12 3.31 -31.59 -7.85
N ASP A 13 4.63 -31.45 -7.63
CA ASP A 13 5.66 -32.46 -7.89
C ASP A 13 7.01 -31.86 -7.43
N ASP A 14 7.33 -32.08 -6.16
CA ASP A 14 8.67 -31.81 -5.60
C ASP A 14 9.36 -33.17 -5.42
N GLU A 15 9.95 -33.67 -6.51
CA GLU A 15 10.85 -34.82 -6.47
C GLU A 15 12.28 -34.30 -6.61
N ALA A 16 12.87 -33.92 -5.49
CA ALA A 16 14.28 -33.51 -5.41
C ALA A 16 15.20 -34.73 -5.62
N PRO A 17 16.09 -34.75 -6.63
CA PRO A 17 17.13 -35.76 -6.70
C PRO A 17 18.17 -35.50 -5.60
N ALA A 18 18.47 -36.52 -4.81
CA ALA A 18 19.47 -36.50 -3.75
C ALA A 18 20.89 -36.30 -4.35
N LEU A 19 21.32 -35.05 -4.46
CA LEU A 19 22.69 -34.69 -4.85
C LEU A 19 23.60 -34.67 -3.62
N GLY A 20 24.52 -35.63 -3.55
CA GLY A 20 25.48 -35.80 -2.47
C GLY A 20 26.49 -34.64 -2.37
N ILE A 21 26.93 -34.39 -1.14
CA ILE A 21 27.82 -33.29 -0.71
C ILE A 21 29.15 -33.25 -1.50
N ASP A 22 29.57 -34.37 -2.08
CA ASP A 22 30.81 -34.48 -2.86
C ASP A 22 30.74 -33.75 -4.22
N GLN A 23 29.56 -33.59 -4.82
CA GLN A 23 29.40 -32.78 -6.05
C GLN A 23 29.52 -31.27 -5.78
N LEU A 24 29.07 -30.81 -4.61
CA LEU A 24 29.20 -29.41 -4.17
C LEU A 24 30.66 -29.01 -3.99
N LEU A 25 31.51 -29.92 -3.50
CA LEU A 25 32.93 -29.62 -3.26
C LEU A 25 33.76 -29.59 -4.55
N LEU A 26 33.42 -30.36 -5.60
CA LEU A 26 34.09 -30.24 -6.90
C LEU A 26 33.68 -28.96 -7.66
N ALA A 27 32.41 -28.57 -7.56
CA ALA A 27 31.91 -27.34 -8.19
C ALA A 27 32.57 -26.07 -7.61
N THR A 28 32.94 -26.06 -6.33
CA THR A 28 33.57 -24.90 -5.68
C THR A 28 35.01 -24.65 -6.13
N ARG A 29 35.74 -25.66 -6.63
CA ARG A 29 37.14 -25.48 -7.09
C ARG A 29 37.26 -24.92 -8.50
N GLN A 30 36.32 -25.22 -9.41
CA GLN A 30 36.37 -24.68 -10.77
C GLN A 30 35.78 -23.25 -10.85
N TRP A 31 35.01 -22.84 -9.84
CA TRP A 31 34.38 -21.53 -9.80
C TRP A 31 35.34 -20.40 -9.38
N SER A 32 36.49 -20.73 -8.76
CA SER A 32 37.47 -19.73 -8.32
C SER A 32 38.20 -19.02 -9.48
N SER A 33 38.19 -19.56 -10.70
CA SER A 33 38.86 -18.94 -11.85
C SER A 33 37.91 -18.17 -12.77
N ARG A 34 36.60 -18.15 -12.47
CA ARG A 34 35.57 -17.50 -13.31
C ARG A 34 34.96 -16.23 -12.68
N ILE A 35 35.25 -15.98 -11.41
CA ILE A 35 34.70 -14.84 -10.66
C ILE A 35 35.41 -13.51 -11.02
N GLU A 36 36.57 -13.54 -11.67
CA GLU A 36 37.24 -12.33 -12.20
C GLU A 36 36.48 -11.64 -13.35
N SER A 37 35.37 -12.22 -13.86
CA SER A 37 34.66 -11.72 -15.04
C SER A 37 33.19 -11.36 -14.82
N TYR A 38 32.70 -11.35 -13.57
CA TYR A 38 31.45 -10.65 -13.29
C TYR A 38 31.77 -9.18 -13.05
N SER A 39 31.52 -8.40 -14.09
CA SER A 39 31.39 -6.95 -14.05
C SER A 39 30.90 -6.48 -12.69
N SER A 40 31.72 -5.66 -12.04
CA SER A 40 31.30 -4.85 -10.91
C SER A 40 30.21 -3.87 -11.37
N SER A 41 28.97 -4.36 -11.44
CA SER A 41 27.75 -3.57 -11.60
C SER A 41 27.32 -2.94 -10.28
N ALA A 42 28.22 -2.90 -9.29
CA ALA A 42 27.99 -2.36 -7.95
C ALA A 42 28.09 -0.83 -7.89
N ASP A 43 28.14 -0.12 -9.03
CA ASP A 43 28.22 1.35 -9.05
C ASP A 43 27.33 2.01 -10.12
N LEU A 44 26.21 1.37 -10.48
CA LEU A 44 25.07 2.11 -11.01
C LEU A 44 24.29 2.62 -9.81
N GLY A 45 24.68 3.81 -9.31
CA GLY A 45 24.04 4.46 -8.18
C GLY A 45 22.52 4.29 -8.19
N MET A 46 21.98 3.73 -7.11
CA MET A 46 20.55 3.46 -6.94
C MET A 46 19.76 4.75 -7.18
N ARG A 47 19.21 4.94 -8.39
CA ARG A 47 18.32 6.07 -8.64
C ARG A 47 17.02 5.80 -7.88
N SER A 48 16.78 6.56 -6.81
CA SER A 48 15.55 6.53 -6.02
C SER A 48 14.32 7.09 -6.76
N THR A 49 14.48 7.53 -8.01
CA THR A 49 13.42 8.13 -8.83
C THR A 49 13.43 7.49 -10.21
N GLN A 50 12.25 7.02 -10.65
CA GLN A 50 12.02 6.50 -11.99
C GLN A 50 11.31 7.56 -12.84
N GLN A 51 11.83 7.83 -14.04
CA GLN A 51 11.15 8.68 -15.02
C GLN A 51 10.03 7.89 -15.71
N MET A 52 8.87 8.52 -15.89
CA MET A 52 7.71 7.94 -16.57
C MET A 52 6.92 9.01 -17.32
N SER A 53 6.28 8.65 -18.43
CA SER A 53 5.30 9.52 -19.10
C SER A 53 3.89 9.08 -18.76
N ILE A 54 3.03 10.03 -18.41
CA ILE A 54 1.61 9.78 -18.16
C ILE A 54 0.77 10.68 -19.05
N THR A 55 -0.37 10.17 -19.50
CA THR A 55 -1.35 10.95 -20.25
C THR A 55 -2.44 11.41 -19.29
N LEU A 56 -2.66 12.72 -19.23
CA LEU A 56 -3.71 13.33 -18.43
C LEU A 56 -4.80 13.92 -19.34
N PRO A 57 -6.07 13.94 -18.90
CA PRO A 57 -7.08 14.77 -19.53
C PRO A 57 -6.61 16.23 -19.62
N ILE A 58 -6.99 16.91 -20.71
CA ILE A 58 -6.52 18.28 -21.03
C ILE A 58 -6.72 19.23 -19.84
N GLU A 59 -7.89 19.21 -19.23
CA GLU A 59 -8.22 20.03 -18.06
C GLU A 59 -7.29 19.78 -16.87
N MET A 60 -6.98 18.51 -16.57
CA MET A 60 -6.08 18.17 -15.46
C MET A 60 -4.64 18.58 -15.75
N ALA A 61 -4.19 18.41 -16.99
CA ALA A 61 -2.87 18.89 -17.40
C ALA A 61 -2.76 20.42 -17.27
N ALA A 62 -3.84 21.16 -17.59
CA ALA A 62 -3.90 22.61 -17.40
C ALA A 62 -3.79 23.00 -15.92
N LEU A 63 -4.48 22.28 -15.02
CA LEU A 63 -4.37 22.51 -13.58
C LEU A 63 -2.95 22.29 -13.05
N VAL A 64 -2.28 21.21 -13.47
CA VAL A 64 -0.89 20.92 -13.09
C VAL A 64 0.05 22.04 -13.57
N LYS A 65 -0.11 22.47 -14.83
CA LYS A 65 0.67 23.58 -15.39
C LYS A 65 0.43 24.90 -14.65
N ALA A 66 -0.82 25.20 -14.29
CA ALA A 66 -1.16 26.41 -13.54
C ALA A 66 -0.49 26.44 -12.16
N LYS A 67 -0.40 25.29 -11.48
CA LYS A 67 0.29 25.15 -10.18
C LYS A 67 1.79 25.37 -10.26
N VAL A 68 2.42 24.99 -11.38
CA VAL A 68 3.84 25.29 -11.61
C VAL A 68 4.03 26.76 -12.00
N ALA A 69 3.17 27.28 -12.88
CA ALA A 69 3.23 28.66 -13.34
C ALA A 69 2.97 29.69 -12.21
N SER A 70 2.18 29.34 -11.20
CA SER A 70 1.98 30.17 -10.00
C SER A 70 3.19 30.20 -9.07
N GLY A 71 4.17 29.32 -9.29
CA GLY A 71 5.33 29.15 -8.40
C GLY A 71 5.02 28.34 -7.13
N GLU A 72 3.83 27.75 -7.00
CA GLU A 72 3.47 26.87 -5.86
C GLU A 72 4.32 25.58 -5.88
N TYR A 73 4.72 25.12 -7.06
CA TYR A 73 5.60 23.96 -7.26
C TYR A 73 6.70 24.26 -8.27
N ALA A 74 7.86 23.63 -8.10
CA ALA A 74 9.00 23.79 -9.00
C ALA A 74 8.86 22.97 -10.30
N SER A 75 8.03 21.93 -10.32
CA SER A 75 7.81 21.08 -11.50
C SER A 75 6.50 20.31 -11.45
N GLU A 76 6.04 19.83 -12.60
CA GLU A 76 4.85 18.97 -12.71
C GLU A 76 5.04 17.66 -11.96
N SER A 77 6.26 17.12 -11.96
CA SER A 77 6.62 15.92 -11.20
C SER A 77 6.46 16.11 -9.69
N GLU A 78 6.63 17.33 -9.19
CA GLU A 78 6.45 17.65 -7.77
C GLU A 78 4.98 17.70 -7.39
N VAL A 79 4.14 18.36 -8.22
CA VAL A 79 2.68 18.39 -8.05
C VAL A 79 2.12 16.97 -7.93
N LEU A 80 2.56 16.08 -8.83
CA LEU A 80 2.10 14.69 -8.84
C LEU A 80 2.59 13.90 -7.62
N ARG A 81 3.86 14.06 -7.23
CA ARG A 81 4.37 13.39 -6.03
C ARG A 81 3.63 13.84 -4.78
N ASP A 82 3.35 15.13 -4.64
CA ASP A 82 2.64 15.65 -3.49
C ASP A 82 1.18 15.16 -3.45
N GLY A 83 0.50 15.20 -4.61
CA GLY A 83 -0.83 14.62 -4.75
C GLY A 83 -0.90 13.13 -4.36
N LEU A 84 0.10 12.33 -4.78
CA LEU A 84 0.19 10.91 -4.40
C LEU A 84 0.43 10.71 -2.90
N ARG A 85 1.26 11.56 -2.26
CA ARG A 85 1.47 11.48 -0.81
C ARG A 85 0.19 11.80 -0.04
N ALA A 86 -0.54 12.83 -0.45
CA ALA A 86 -1.81 13.20 0.16
C ALA A 86 -2.83 12.06 0.05
N LEU A 87 -2.93 11.42 -1.12
CA LEU A 87 -3.80 10.26 -1.34
C LEU A 87 -3.42 9.10 -0.42
N LEU A 88 -2.14 8.72 -0.37
CA LEU A 88 -1.66 7.64 0.51
C LEU A 88 -1.88 7.93 1.99
N ALA A 89 -1.68 9.17 2.42
CA ALA A 89 -1.91 9.57 3.82
C ALA A 89 -3.39 9.41 4.19
N ARG A 90 -4.29 9.86 3.31
CA ARG A 90 -5.74 9.69 3.47
C ARG A 90 -6.13 8.21 3.54
N ASP A 91 -5.63 7.40 2.62
CA ASP A 91 -6.00 5.99 2.55
C ASP A 91 -5.50 5.22 3.78
N ARG A 92 -4.28 5.50 4.25
CA ARG A 92 -3.75 4.92 5.49
C ARG A 92 -4.56 5.34 6.72
N ALA A 93 -4.94 6.61 6.80
CA ALA A 93 -5.76 7.10 7.91
C ALA A 93 -7.14 6.42 7.92
N MET A 94 -7.75 6.24 6.75
CA MET A 94 -9.01 5.52 6.59
C MET A 94 -8.87 4.06 7.01
N ASP A 95 -7.85 3.37 6.50
CA ASP A 95 -7.57 1.98 6.83
C ASP A 95 -7.35 1.76 8.32
N HIS A 96 -6.57 2.63 8.96
CA HIS A 96 -6.30 2.57 10.40
C HIS A 96 -7.58 2.76 11.20
N TRP A 97 -8.37 3.78 10.87
CA TRP A 97 -9.66 4.03 11.52
C TRP A 97 -10.64 2.85 11.34
N LEU A 98 -10.72 2.29 10.14
CA LEU A 98 -11.55 1.13 9.87
C LEU A 98 -11.13 -0.08 10.70
N ARG A 99 -9.82 -0.39 10.71
CA ARG A 99 -9.28 -1.54 11.43
C ARG A 99 -9.40 -1.42 12.94
N ASP A 100 -9.14 -0.24 13.48
CA ASP A 100 -8.90 -0.09 14.92
C ASP A 100 -10.12 0.47 15.67
N GLU A 101 -11.04 1.15 14.98
CA GLU A 101 -12.26 1.67 15.61
C GLU A 101 -13.52 0.98 15.08
N VAL A 102 -13.70 0.96 13.75
CA VAL A 102 -14.98 0.54 13.15
C VAL A 102 -15.19 -0.96 13.28
N ILE A 103 -14.19 -1.78 12.90
CA ILE A 103 -14.30 -3.24 12.97
C ILE A 103 -14.54 -3.72 14.42
N PRO A 104 -13.79 -3.26 15.44
CA PRO A 104 -14.05 -3.65 16.82
C PRO A 104 -15.42 -3.19 17.32
N ALA A 105 -15.87 -1.98 16.98
CA ALA A 105 -17.19 -1.49 17.36
C ALA A 105 -18.30 -2.35 16.74
N ALA A 106 -18.18 -2.70 15.46
CA ALA A 106 -19.14 -3.55 14.76
C ALA A 106 -19.16 -4.96 15.33
N ALA A 107 -18.00 -5.58 15.57
CA ALA A 107 -17.90 -6.91 16.17
C ALA A 107 -18.54 -6.95 17.57
N ALA A 108 -18.32 -5.90 18.36
CA ALA A 108 -18.86 -5.83 19.71
C ALA A 108 -20.37 -5.52 19.74
N LEU A 109 -20.90 -4.84 18.72
CA LEU A 109 -22.35 -4.70 18.51
C LEU A 109 -22.99 -6.01 18.04
N GLN A 110 -22.29 -6.77 17.19
CA GLN A 110 -22.76 -8.08 16.74
C GLN A 110 -22.79 -9.09 17.89
N ALA A 111 -21.78 -9.06 18.77
CA ALA A 111 -21.71 -9.91 19.96
C ALA A 111 -22.74 -9.52 21.03
N ASP A 112 -23.03 -8.22 21.18
CA ASP A 112 -24.04 -7.70 22.10
C ASP A 112 -24.96 -6.68 21.41
N PRO A 113 -26.08 -7.14 20.82
CA PRO A 113 -27.04 -6.27 20.16
C PRO A 113 -27.72 -5.26 21.08
N SER A 114 -27.72 -5.49 22.40
CA SER A 114 -28.34 -4.56 23.36
C SER A 114 -27.59 -3.23 23.47
N ARG A 115 -26.37 -3.15 22.94
CA ARG A 115 -25.57 -1.92 22.82
C ARG A 115 -26.06 -0.97 21.74
N ALA A 116 -26.99 -1.41 20.88
CA ALA A 116 -27.59 -0.55 19.87
C ALA A 116 -28.34 0.61 20.53
N LEU A 117 -28.12 1.82 20.04
CA LEU A 117 -28.87 3.00 20.45
C LEU A 117 -30.00 3.27 19.45
N SER A 118 -31.17 3.68 19.96
CA SER A 118 -32.22 4.23 19.10
C SER A 118 -31.80 5.59 18.52
N ASP A 119 -32.47 6.03 17.47
CA ASP A 119 -32.25 7.34 16.83
C ASP A 119 -32.36 8.50 17.84
N GLY A 120 -33.35 8.44 18.74
CA GLY A 120 -33.54 9.41 19.82
C GLY A 120 -32.38 9.42 20.79
N GLN A 121 -31.90 8.25 21.21
CA GLN A 121 -30.75 8.11 22.11
C GLN A 121 -29.45 8.60 21.47
N VAL A 122 -29.23 8.35 20.17
CA VAL A 122 -28.08 8.87 19.43
C VAL A 122 -28.10 10.40 19.40
N ARG A 123 -29.25 11.01 19.10
CA ARG A 123 -29.40 12.47 19.08
C ARG A 123 -29.11 13.09 20.44
N GLU A 124 -29.66 12.51 21.51
CA GLU A 124 -29.42 12.97 22.88
C GLU A 124 -27.93 12.84 23.25
N HIS A 125 -27.31 11.71 22.95
CA HIS A 125 -25.90 11.47 23.19
C HIS A 125 -24.99 12.48 22.47
N MET A 126 -25.28 12.77 21.19
CA MET A 126 -24.53 13.77 20.42
C MET A 126 -24.75 15.18 20.99
N ALA A 127 -25.98 15.56 21.34
CA ALA A 127 -26.27 16.85 21.94
C ALA A 127 -25.53 17.06 23.27
N ALA A 128 -25.45 16.02 24.11
CA ALA A 128 -24.67 16.06 25.35
C ALA A 128 -23.16 16.21 25.08
N LYS A 129 -22.62 15.51 24.07
CA LYS A 129 -21.21 15.63 23.66
C LYS A 129 -20.87 17.04 23.16
N HIS A 130 -21.76 17.66 22.38
CA HIS A 130 -21.58 19.03 21.89
C HIS A 130 -21.60 20.07 23.03
N GLN A 131 -22.46 19.90 24.03
CA GLN A 131 -22.51 20.79 25.21
C GLN A 131 -21.21 20.74 26.01
N ARG A 132 -20.67 19.53 26.26
CA ARG A 132 -19.38 19.35 26.96
C ARG A 132 -18.21 20.02 26.25
N LYS A 133 -18.18 19.93 24.91
CA LYS A 133 -17.14 20.58 24.10
C LYS A 133 -17.32 22.09 24.00
N GLY A 134 -18.54 22.61 24.24
CA GLY A 134 -18.83 24.04 24.26
C GLY A 134 -18.54 24.73 25.60
N THR A 135 -18.56 23.97 26.71
CA THR A 135 -18.19 24.46 28.05
C THR A 135 -16.69 24.43 28.32
N GLU A 136 -15.92 23.80 27.45
CA GLU A 136 -14.46 23.76 27.47
C GLU A 136 -13.94 24.81 26.47
N LYS A 137 -13.85 26.08 26.90
CA LYS A 137 -13.20 27.16 26.14
C LYS A 137 -12.67 28.25 27.07
N PRO A 138 -11.53 28.84 26.66
CA PRO A 138 -10.16 28.39 26.95
C PRO A 138 -9.70 28.70 28.38
#